data_AF-A0A7X6T889-F1
#
_entry.id   AF-A0A7X6T889-F1
#
_cell.length_a   1.000
_cell.length_b   1.000
_cell.length_c   1.000
_cell.angle_alpha   90.00
_cell.angle_beta   90.00
_cell.angle_gamma   90.00
#
_symmetry.space_group_name_H-M   'P 1'
#
loop_
_entity.id
_entity.type
_entity.pdbx_description
1 polymer ?
#
loop_
_entity_poly.entity_id
_entity_poly.type
_entity_poly.pdbx_seq_one_letter_code
_entity_poly.pdbx_strand_id
1 'polypeptide(L)'
;MLAVTEVNGCEACSYMHTKFALEEGMSPEEISAILGGEVENIPENELVGILFAQHYADQKGKSSKESWQRLVGEYGQERAMVILSIIRMMQVGNIYGIAVSAIRDRFRGKPSGKTSLIYEISMIFLVLLYLPIAMIHAIFDKIRGKTLEPF
;
A
#
# COMPACT_ATOMS: atom_id res chain seq x y z
N MET A 1 2.96 3.59 5.57
CA MET A 1 2.99 3.94 4.13
C MET A 1 4.27 3.43 3.47
N LEU A 2 5.45 3.76 4.04
CA LEU A 2 6.75 3.28 3.57
C LEU A 2 6.81 1.75 3.44
N ALA A 3 6.38 1.01 4.46
CA ALA A 3 6.33 -0.45 4.46
C ALA A 3 5.58 -1.08 3.25
N VAL A 4 4.41 -0.53 2.87
CA VAL A 4 3.65 -1.02 1.70
C VAL A 4 4.36 -0.66 0.38
N THR A 5 4.99 0.52 0.36
CA THR A 5 5.71 1.04 -0.80
C THR A 5 6.97 0.27 -1.10
N GLU A 6 7.69 -0.15 -0.05
CA GLU A 6 8.86 -1.02 -0.11
C GLU A 6 8.51 -2.33 -0.83
N VAL A 7 7.53 -3.08 -0.30
CA VAL A 7 7.08 -4.34 -0.90
C VAL A 7 6.60 -4.17 -2.35
N ASN A 8 5.86 -3.11 -2.66
CA ASN A 8 5.36 -2.88 -4.01
C ASN A 8 6.41 -2.29 -4.99
N GLY A 9 7.57 -1.85 -4.51
CA GLY A 9 8.62 -1.26 -5.33
C GLY A 9 8.23 0.01 -6.07
N CYS A 10 7.32 0.83 -5.51
CA CYS A 10 6.93 2.10 -6.14
C CYS A 10 7.96 3.21 -5.86
N GLU A 11 8.89 3.44 -6.78
CA GLU A 11 9.96 4.46 -6.63
C GLU A 11 9.42 5.87 -6.39
N ALA A 12 8.41 6.31 -7.17
CA ALA A 12 7.82 7.64 -7.01
C ALA A 12 7.13 7.80 -5.65
N CYS A 13 6.49 6.74 -5.16
CA CYS A 13 5.85 6.72 -3.84
C CYS A 13 6.92 6.70 -2.74
N SER A 14 8.03 5.99 -2.93
CA SER A 14 9.14 5.93 -1.99
C SER A 14 9.71 7.32 -1.77
N TYR A 15 9.97 8.06 -2.85
CA TYR A 15 10.41 9.45 -2.78
C TYR A 15 9.39 10.37 -2.08
N MET A 16 8.12 10.28 -2.47
CA MET A 16 7.05 11.12 -1.90
C MET A 16 6.83 10.86 -0.41
N HIS A 17 6.73 9.60 0.01
CA HIS A 17 6.48 9.26 1.40
C HIS A 17 7.72 9.41 2.28
N THR A 18 8.93 9.30 1.72
CA THR A 18 10.17 9.70 2.42
C THR A 18 10.13 11.17 2.78
N LYS A 19 9.74 12.04 1.83
CA LYS A 19 9.59 13.47 2.10
C LYS A 19 8.59 13.71 3.23
N PHE A 20 7.40 13.10 3.19
CA PHE A 20 6.42 13.26 4.26
C PHE A 20 6.90 12.72 5.60
N ALA A 21 7.58 11.57 5.62
CA ALA A 21 8.13 11.01 6.84
C ALA A 21 9.17 11.94 7.49
N LEU A 22 10.04 12.56 6.69
CA LEU A 22 11.00 13.57 7.17
C LEU A 22 10.29 14.83 7.70
N GLU A 23 9.24 15.30 7.02
CA GLU A 23 8.46 16.47 7.44
C GLU A 23 7.71 16.21 8.76
N GLU A 24 7.33 14.97 9.04
CA GLU A 24 6.72 14.52 10.31
C GLU A 24 7.77 14.16 11.40
N GLY A 25 9.06 14.32 11.11
CA GLY A 25 10.15 14.16 12.09
C GLY A 25 10.71 12.75 12.25
N MET A 26 10.40 11.82 11.34
CA MET A 26 11.00 10.49 11.31
C MET A 26 12.49 10.57 10.96
N SER A 27 13.32 9.73 11.60
CA SER A 27 14.76 9.74 11.34
C SER A 27 15.09 9.16 9.95
N PRO A 28 16.14 9.66 9.26
CA PRO A 28 16.61 9.04 8.01
C PRO A 28 16.93 7.55 8.16
N GLU A 29 17.47 7.14 9.31
CA GLU A 29 17.83 5.76 9.62
C GLU A 29 16.59 4.87 9.70
N GLU A 30 15.52 5.33 10.36
CA GLU A 30 14.24 4.61 10.45
C GLU A 30 13.55 4.51 9.08
N ILE A 31 13.53 5.60 8.31
CA ILE A 31 12.98 5.59 6.95
C ILE A 31 13.74 4.59 6.08
N SER A 32 15.08 4.62 6.15
CA SER A 32 15.94 3.71 5.39
C SER A 32 15.73 2.27 5.81
N ALA A 33 15.60 1.99 7.10
CA ALA A 33 15.34 0.64 7.61
C ALA A 33 14.00 0.12 7.06
N ILE A 34 12.92 0.90 7.18
CA ILE A 34 11.59 0.49 6.68
C ILE A 34 11.61 0.27 5.17
N LEU A 35 12.27 1.14 4.40
CA LEU A 35 12.41 1.00 2.94
C LEU A 35 13.39 -0.10 2.51
N GLY A 36 14.25 -0.55 3.42
CA GLY A 36 15.12 -1.72 3.25
C GLY A 36 14.47 -3.04 3.67
N GLY A 37 13.25 -3.00 4.22
CA GLY A 37 12.58 -4.16 4.78
C GLY A 37 13.16 -4.62 6.12
N GLU A 38 13.96 -3.77 6.77
CA GLU A 38 14.58 -4.03 8.08
C GLU A 38 13.60 -3.67 9.21
N VAL A 39 13.64 -4.45 10.29
CA VAL A 39 12.70 -4.31 11.42
C VAL A 39 13.37 -4.12 12.78
N GLU A 40 14.70 -4.10 12.81
CA GLU A 40 15.50 -4.15 14.04
C GLU A 40 15.37 -2.89 14.90
N ASN A 41 15.13 -1.74 14.27
CA ASN A 41 15.05 -0.43 14.94
C ASN A 41 13.62 0.14 15.00
N ILE A 42 12.61 -0.68 14.68
CA ILE A 42 11.21 -0.27 14.74
C ILE A 42 10.70 -0.40 16.18
N PRO A 43 10.01 0.61 16.75
CA PRO A 43 9.39 0.50 18.06
C PRO A 43 8.47 -0.72 18.16
N GLU A 44 8.51 -1.45 19.29
CA GLU A 44 7.74 -2.69 19.48
C GLU A 44 6.23 -2.49 19.24
N ASN A 45 5.69 -1.34 19.65
CA ASN A 45 4.29 -0.95 19.48
C ASN A 45 3.92 -0.59 18.03
N GLU A 46 4.88 -0.49 17.12
CA GLU A 46 4.69 -0.19 15.68
C GLU A 46 5.01 -1.40 14.79
N LEU A 47 5.86 -2.30 15.29
CA LEU A 47 6.37 -3.45 14.58
C LEU A 47 5.25 -4.36 14.03
N VAL A 48 4.23 -4.66 14.83
CA VAL A 48 3.10 -5.50 14.39
C VAL A 48 2.37 -4.87 13.21
N GLY A 49 2.15 -3.55 13.24
CA GLY A 49 1.50 -2.81 12.16
C GLY A 49 2.33 -2.80 10.88
N ILE A 50 3.65 -2.62 11.00
CA ILE A 50 4.58 -2.61 9.86
C ILE A 50 4.69 -4.00 9.23
N LEU A 51 4.89 -5.04 10.02
CA LEU A 51 4.93 -6.43 9.52
C LEU A 51 3.61 -6.85 8.87
N PHE A 52 2.47 -6.47 9.47
CA PHE A 52 1.17 -6.72 8.86
C PHE A 52 1.03 -6.00 7.51
N ALA A 53 1.48 -4.74 7.43
CA ALA A 53 1.43 -3.97 6.19
C ALA A 53 2.29 -4.59 5.08
N GLN A 54 3.52 -5.02 5.41
CA GLN A 54 4.40 -5.69 4.46
C GLN A 54 3.79 -7.01 3.98
N HIS A 55 3.34 -7.85 4.92
CA HIS A 55 2.73 -9.14 4.59
C HIS A 55 1.46 -8.99 3.75
N TYR A 56 0.57 -8.05 4.11
CA TYR A 56 -0.65 -7.81 3.34
C TYR A 56 -0.35 -7.31 1.92
N ALA A 57 0.70 -6.50 1.75
CA ALA A 57 1.17 -6.06 0.45
C ALA A 57 1.69 -7.24 -0.39
N ASP A 58 2.56 -8.06 0.19
CA ASP A 58 3.18 -9.23 -0.45
C ASP A 58 2.12 -10.26 -0.88
N GLN A 59 1.13 -10.49 -0.02
CA GLN A 59 0.02 -11.41 -0.27
C GLN A 59 -1.09 -10.85 -1.17
N LYS A 60 -0.82 -9.74 -1.87
CA LYS A 60 -1.75 -9.10 -2.83
C LYS A 60 -3.11 -8.77 -2.23
N GLY A 61 -3.09 -8.24 -1.00
CA GLY A 61 -4.28 -7.79 -0.30
C GLY A 61 -5.05 -8.88 0.43
N LYS A 62 -4.39 -10.00 0.76
CA LYS A 62 -4.94 -11.08 1.57
C LYS A 62 -4.22 -11.15 2.92
N SER A 63 -4.92 -11.58 3.95
CA SER A 63 -4.31 -11.96 5.23
C SER A 63 -4.97 -13.20 5.79
N SER A 64 -4.27 -13.93 6.67
CA SER A 64 -4.92 -14.96 7.48
C SER A 64 -5.68 -14.34 8.65
N LYS A 65 -6.63 -15.10 9.19
CA LYS A 65 -7.38 -14.72 10.38
C LYS A 65 -6.46 -14.49 11.58
N GLU A 66 -5.41 -15.30 11.71
CA GLU A 66 -4.43 -15.21 12.80
C GLU A 66 -3.63 -13.91 12.72
N SER A 67 -3.16 -13.52 11.53
CA SER A 67 -2.45 -12.27 11.31
C SER A 67 -3.34 -11.06 11.60
N TRP A 68 -4.62 -11.12 11.20
CA TRP A 68 -5.59 -10.08 11.55
C TRP A 68 -5.82 -9.99 13.07
N GLN A 69 -6.03 -11.12 13.74
CA GLN A 69 -6.24 -11.16 15.18
C GLN A 69 -5.02 -10.67 15.96
N ARG A 70 -3.80 -10.90 15.47
CA ARG A 70 -2.59 -10.33 16.05
C ARG A 70 -2.57 -8.81 15.97
N LEU A 71 -2.92 -8.24 14.82
CA LEU A 71 -3.04 -6.79 14.64
C LEU A 71 -4.12 -6.19 15.56
N VAL A 72 -5.28 -6.84 15.63
CA VAL A 72 -6.38 -6.43 16.52
C VAL A 72 -5.99 -6.53 18.00
N GLY A 73 -5.22 -7.56 18.38
CA GLY A 73 -4.71 -7.72 19.74
C GLY A 73 -3.77 -6.59 20.17
N GLU A 74 -2.95 -6.08 19.24
CA GLU A 74 -2.00 -5.00 19.50
C GLU A 74 -2.68 -3.61 19.51
N TYR A 75 -3.50 -3.32 18.50
CA TYR A 75 -4.02 -1.96 18.28
C TYR A 75 -5.49 -1.77 18.71
N GLY A 76 -6.22 -2.86 18.95
CA GLY A 76 -7.68 -2.86 19.06
C GLY A 76 -8.37 -2.82 17.69
N GLN A 77 -9.65 -3.23 17.65
CA GLN A 77 -10.40 -3.39 16.40
C GLN A 77 -10.47 -2.09 15.57
N GLU A 78 -10.75 -0.95 16.21
CA GLU A 78 -10.94 0.33 15.52
C GLU A 78 -9.65 0.78 14.82
N ARG A 79 -8.52 0.78 15.53
CA ARG A 79 -7.22 1.17 14.96
C ARG A 79 -6.73 0.17 13.93
N ALA A 80 -6.94 -1.13 14.14
CA ALA A 80 -6.62 -2.15 13.14
C ALA A 80 -7.36 -1.91 11.82
N MET A 81 -8.64 -1.51 11.87
CA MET A 81 -9.42 -1.14 10.69
C MET A 81 -8.90 0.11 9.99
N VAL A 82 -8.42 1.12 10.74
CA VAL A 82 -7.77 2.31 10.18
C VAL A 82 -6.46 1.93 9.48
N ILE A 83 -5.62 1.12 10.12
CA ILE A 83 -4.37 0.61 9.55
C ILE A 83 -4.66 -0.14 8.23
N LEU A 84 -5.63 -1.06 8.23
CA LEU A 84 -6.05 -1.78 7.03
C LEU A 84 -6.52 -0.85 5.91
N SER A 85 -7.26 0.21 6.26
CA SER A 85 -7.75 1.19 5.30
C SER A 85 -6.59 1.96 4.64
N ILE A 86 -5.59 2.36 5.43
CA ILE A 86 -4.38 3.01 4.93
C ILE A 86 -3.59 2.06 4.03
N ILE A 87 -3.42 0.79 4.42
CA ILE A 87 -2.71 -0.21 3.60
C ILE A 87 -3.39 -0.40 2.25
N ARG A 88 -4.73 -0.57 2.23
CA ARG A 88 -5.50 -0.71 0.98
C ARG A 88 -5.38 0.54 0.10
N MET A 89 -5.47 1.73 0.69
CA MET A 89 -5.25 2.98 -0.03
C MET A 89 -3.84 3.05 -0.64
N MET A 90 -2.82 2.62 0.12
CA MET A 90 -1.44 2.59 -0.35
C MET A 90 -1.21 1.60 -1.48
N GLN A 91 -1.84 0.40 -1.45
CA GLN A 91 -1.77 -0.53 -2.58
C GLN A 91 -2.32 0.10 -3.86
N VAL A 92 -3.47 0.74 -3.79
CA VAL A 92 -4.08 1.46 -4.92
C VAL A 92 -3.17 2.59 -5.38
N GLY A 93 -2.64 3.38 -4.44
CA GLY A 93 -1.69 4.46 -4.72
C GLY A 93 -0.41 3.98 -5.41
N ASN A 94 0.15 2.85 -4.99
CA ASN A 94 1.35 2.29 -5.61
C ASN A 94 1.10 1.79 -7.04
N ILE A 95 -0.05 1.14 -7.30
CA ILE A 95 -0.43 0.70 -8.66
C ILE A 95 -0.43 1.88 -9.63
N TYR A 96 -1.10 2.99 -9.27
CA TYR A 96 -1.15 4.16 -10.13
C TYR A 96 0.16 4.97 -10.13
N GLY A 97 0.85 5.02 -8.99
CA GLY A 97 2.14 5.70 -8.86
C GLY A 97 3.17 5.14 -9.83
N ILE A 98 3.24 3.82 -9.98
CA ILE A 98 4.12 3.14 -10.94
C ILE A 98 3.76 3.48 -12.39
N ALA A 99 2.47 3.44 -12.75
CA ALA A 99 2.02 3.73 -14.11
C ALA A 99 2.28 5.20 -14.50
N VAL A 100 1.94 6.13 -13.60
CA VAL A 100 2.12 7.58 -13.81
C VAL A 100 3.60 7.93 -13.89
N SER A 101 4.44 7.38 -13.00
CA SER A 101 5.88 7.66 -13.04
C SER A 101 6.52 7.10 -14.32
N ALA A 102 6.12 5.91 -14.78
CA ALA A 102 6.62 5.33 -16.02
C ALA A 102 6.30 6.23 -17.24
N ILE A 103 5.08 6.76 -17.33
CA ILE A 103 4.69 7.72 -18.38
C ILE A 103 5.51 9.00 -18.29
N ARG A 104 5.65 9.55 -17.08
CA ARG A 104 6.47 10.75 -16.84
C ARG A 104 7.92 10.54 -17.30
N ASP A 105 8.49 9.37 -17.00
CA ASP A 105 9.88 9.09 -17.33
C ASP A 105 10.07 8.87 -18.85
N ARG A 106 9.07 8.34 -19.55
CA ARG A 106 9.04 8.34 -21.03
C ARG A 106 9.07 9.76 -21.60
N PHE A 107 8.24 10.66 -21.08
CA PHE A 107 8.24 12.07 -21.53
C PHE A 107 9.56 12.78 -21.24
N ARG A 108 10.32 12.31 -20.25
CA ARG A 108 11.69 12.77 -19.94
C ARG A 108 12.77 12.08 -20.78
N GLY A 109 12.41 11.22 -21.72
CA GLY A 109 13.35 10.46 -22.55
C GLY A 109 14.09 9.35 -21.79
N LYS A 110 13.61 8.94 -20.61
CA LYS A 110 14.21 7.92 -19.74
C LYS A 110 13.22 6.78 -19.45
N PRO A 111 12.71 6.06 -20.47
CA PRO A 111 11.79 4.95 -20.23
C PRO A 111 12.45 3.88 -19.35
N SER A 112 11.72 3.33 -18.38
CA SER A 112 12.22 2.28 -17.48
C SER A 112 12.55 0.97 -18.21
N GLY A 113 11.98 0.75 -19.40
CA GLY A 113 12.10 -0.50 -20.17
C GLY A 113 11.27 -1.67 -19.60
N LYS A 114 10.61 -1.49 -18.44
CA LYS A 114 9.88 -2.56 -17.74
C LYS A 114 8.46 -2.78 -18.27
N THR A 115 7.86 -1.76 -18.88
CA THR A 115 6.45 -1.72 -19.32
C THR A 115 6.33 -1.16 -20.73
N SER A 116 5.15 -1.24 -21.34
CA SER A 116 4.82 -0.58 -22.60
C SER A 116 3.95 0.65 -22.37
N LEU A 117 3.97 1.63 -23.29
CA LEU A 117 3.15 2.83 -23.17
C LEU A 117 1.64 2.49 -23.13
N ILE A 118 1.21 1.51 -23.92
CA ILE A 118 -0.19 1.05 -23.93
C ILE A 118 -0.58 0.48 -22.57
N TYR A 119 0.31 -0.32 -21.96
CA TYR A 119 0.08 -0.85 -20.61
C TYR A 119 -0.04 0.25 -19.57
N GLU A 120 0.84 1.25 -19.60
CA GLU A 120 0.82 2.34 -18.61
C GLU A 120 -0.46 3.19 -18.74
N ILE A 121 -0.86 3.53 -19.98
CA ILE A 121 -2.09 4.26 -20.26
C ILE A 121 -3.32 3.44 -19.85
N SER A 122 -3.34 2.15 -20.20
CA SER A 122 -4.47 1.29 -19.87
C SER A 122 -4.65 1.20 -18.35
N MET A 123 -3.57 1.05 -17.58
CA MET A 123 -3.62 1.04 -16.12
C MET A 123 -4.24 2.31 -15.54
N ILE A 124 -3.93 3.50 -16.08
CA ILE A 124 -4.53 4.76 -15.63
C ILE A 124 -6.03 4.79 -15.90
N PHE A 125 -6.48 4.42 -17.10
CA PHE A 125 -7.89 4.49 -17.46
C PHE A 125 -8.74 3.37 -16.86
N LEU A 126 -8.12 2.24 -16.49
CA LEU A 126 -8.83 1.09 -15.94
C LEU A 126 -9.55 1.41 -14.62
N VAL A 127 -9.12 2.46 -13.90
CA VAL A 127 -9.83 2.97 -12.71
C VAL A 127 -11.27 3.37 -13.02
N LEU A 128 -11.54 3.92 -14.21
CA LEU A 128 -12.88 4.36 -14.62
C LEU A 128 -13.84 3.17 -14.75
N LEU A 129 -13.30 1.98 -15.03
CA LEU A 129 -14.06 0.74 -15.09
C LEU A 129 -14.11 0.03 -13.74
N TYR A 130 -12.98 -0.09 -13.03
CA TYR A 130 -12.94 -0.83 -11.76
C TYR A 130 -13.68 -0.13 -10.63
N LEU A 131 -13.66 1.20 -10.56
CA LEU A 131 -14.31 1.94 -9.48
C LEU A 131 -15.83 1.69 -9.42
N PRO A 132 -16.61 1.82 -10.52
CA PRO A 132 -18.04 1.50 -10.47
C PRO A 132 -18.31 0.02 -10.16
N ILE A 133 -17.49 -0.90 -10.69
CA ILE A 133 -17.62 -2.34 -10.39
C ILE A 133 -17.37 -2.60 -8.89
N ALA A 134 -16.33 -2.01 -8.33
CA ALA A 134 -16.00 -2.13 -6.91
C ALA A 134 -17.10 -1.53 -6.02
N MET A 135 -17.70 -0.40 -6.44
CA MET A 135 -18.85 0.21 -5.75
C MET A 135 -20.05 -0.72 -5.72
N ILE A 136 -20.39 -1.33 -6.87
CA ILE A 136 -21.48 -2.30 -6.96
C ILE A 136 -21.19 -3.51 -6.07
N HIS A 137 -19.97 -4.04 -6.13
CA HIS A 137 -19.54 -5.16 -5.28
C HIS A 137 -19.64 -4.82 -3.79
N ALA A 138 -19.22 -3.61 -3.39
CA ALA A 138 -19.30 -3.15 -2.00
C ALA A 138 -20.76 -3.01 -1.52
N ILE A 139 -21.67 -2.56 -2.38
CA ILE A 139 -23.11 -2.51 -2.07
C ILE A 139 -23.65 -3.94 -1.85
N PHE A 140 -23.31 -4.87 -2.73
CA PHE A 140 -23.74 -6.28 -2.58
C PHE A 140 -23.19 -6.92 -1.30
N ASP A 141 -21.92 -6.71 -0.98
CA ASP A 141 -21.30 -7.23 0.24
C ASP A 141 -21.97 -6.63 1.49
N LYS A 142 -22.30 -5.33 1.47
CA LYS A 142 -23.04 -4.66 2.53
C LYS A 142 -24.43 -5.27 2.73
N ILE A 143 -25.18 -5.53 1.65
CA ILE A 143 -26.52 -6.15 1.71
C ILE A 143 -26.45 -7.56 2.31
N ARG A 144 -25.37 -8.31 2.01
CA ARG A 144 -25.14 -9.67 2.54
C ARG A 144 -24.59 -9.69 3.97
N GLY A 145 -24.31 -8.54 4.57
CA GLY A 145 -23.72 -8.44 5.91
C GLY A 145 -22.29 -8.99 5.98
N LYS A 146 -21.55 -8.98 4.86
CA LYS A 146 -20.16 -9.45 4.84
C LYS A 146 -19.27 -8.50 5.66
N THR A 147 -18.30 -9.06 6.39
CA THR A 147 -17.36 -8.27 7.19
C THR A 147 -16.39 -7.52 6.27
N LEU A 148 -15.82 -6.41 6.77
CA LEU A 148 -14.75 -5.68 6.08
C LEU A 148 -13.35 -6.23 6.39
N GLU A 149 -13.30 -7.27 7.22
CA GLU A 149 -12.08 -7.90 7.66
C GLU A 149 -11.33 -8.55 6.49
N PRO A 150 -9.99 -8.67 6.56
CA PRO A 150 -9.17 -9.05 5.41
C PRO A 150 -9.03 -10.57 5.17
N PHE A 151 -10.03 -11.39 5.54
CA PHE A 151 -10.03 -12.86 5.40
C PHE A 151 -11.40 -13.45 5.09
#